data_AF-A0A834S5A7-F1
#
_entry.id   AF-A0A834S5A7-F1
#
_cell.length_a   1.000
_cell.length_b   1.000
_cell.length_c   1.000
_cell.angle_alpha   90.00
_cell.angle_beta   90.00
_cell.angle_gamma   90.00
#
_symmetry.space_group_name_H-M   'P 1'
#
loop_
_entity.id
_entity.type
_entity.pdbx_description
1 polymer ?
#
loop_
_entity_poly.entity_id
_entity_poly.type
_entity_poly.pdbx_seq_one_letter_code
_entity_poly.pdbx_strand_id
1 'polypeptide(L)'
;MKIVGNELADQLADSEAKDPHQPYGMAASPTRSGIRTVGRRLLEHTRDTWWQDKSSRLSAWYTQWQLPYDTRRTPAALWLPRRILAKVLMIRSTHGDFEWYHRKFNHEDTSKCLCGRPKTPEHLVFCKRATTHFKKWPLRPIVPPRTRQEGLAYLAQLIDQPQEFETFVKVTNSFYDE
;
A
#
# COMPACT_ATOMS: atom_id res chain seq x y z
N MET A 1 39.91 44.64 -11.40
CA MET A 1 40.71 45.41 -10.42
C MET A 1 41.20 44.43 -9.37
N LYS A 2 42.52 44.21 -9.27
CA LYS A 2 43.13 43.33 -8.26
C LYS A 2 43.59 44.23 -7.11
N ILE A 3 43.07 44.02 -5.90
CA ILE A 3 43.50 44.79 -4.73
C ILE A 3 44.89 44.29 -4.35
N VAL A 4 45.91 45.11 -4.55
CA VAL A 4 47.30 44.78 -4.23
C VAL A 4 47.42 44.55 -2.72
N GLY A 5 47.87 43.37 -2.30
CA GLY A 5 48.00 42.96 -0.90
C GLY A 5 46.95 41.95 -0.41
N ASN A 6 45.97 41.56 -1.24
CA ASN A 6 44.98 40.53 -0.88
C ASN A 6 45.44 39.09 -1.24
N GLU A 7 46.61 38.94 -1.85
CA GLU A 7 47.10 37.65 -2.35
C GLU A 7 47.23 36.59 -1.24
N LEU A 8 47.58 37.01 -0.03
CA LEU A 8 47.69 36.12 1.13
C LEU A 8 46.32 35.68 1.65
N ALA A 9 45.32 36.57 1.63
CA ALA A 9 43.96 36.22 2.02
C ALA A 9 43.31 35.25 1.02
N ASP A 10 43.52 35.47 -0.28
CA ASP A 10 43.05 34.57 -1.33
C ASP A 10 43.74 33.19 -1.24
N GLN A 11 45.06 33.16 -0.98
CA GLN A 11 45.78 31.91 -0.73
C GLN A 11 45.25 31.16 0.50
N LEU A 12 44.95 31.87 1.59
CA LEU A 12 44.38 31.27 2.80
C LEU A 12 42.97 30.72 2.56
N ALA A 13 42.12 31.45 1.83
CA ALA A 13 40.79 30.99 1.44
C ALA A 13 40.86 29.75 0.55
N ASP A 14 41.77 29.72 -0.43
CA ASP A 14 41.99 28.57 -1.31
C ASP A 14 42.55 27.35 -0.55
N SER A 15 43.40 27.56 0.47
CA SER A 15 43.87 26.45 1.32
C SER A 15 42.76 25.89 2.20
N GLU A 16 41.94 26.74 2.81
CA GLU A 16 40.78 26.32 3.61
C GLU A 16 39.71 25.64 2.75
N ALA A 17 39.50 26.08 1.51
CA ALA A 17 38.57 25.43 0.61
C ALA A 17 39.02 24.01 0.21
N LYS A 18 40.33 23.76 0.14
CA LYS A 18 40.92 22.46 -0.20
C LYS A 18 40.92 21.49 0.98
N ASP A 19 41.14 22.00 2.19
CA ASP A 19 41.11 21.21 3.43
C ASP A 19 40.36 22.00 4.51
N PRO A 20 39.01 21.94 4.52
CA PRO A 20 38.21 22.75 5.42
C PRO A 20 38.46 22.34 6.86
N HIS A 21 38.93 23.29 7.67
CA HIS A 21 39.04 23.05 9.10
C HIS A 21 37.67 22.83 9.73
N GLN A 22 37.66 22.00 10.79
CA GLN A 22 36.42 21.69 11.49
C GLN A 22 35.85 22.99 12.08
N PRO A 23 34.58 23.33 11.77
CA PRO A 23 34.02 24.61 12.19
C PRO A 23 34.00 24.70 13.72
N TYR A 24 34.34 25.87 14.26
CA TYR A 24 34.39 26.15 15.70
C TYR A 24 33.37 27.24 16.08
N GLY A 25 33.04 27.37 17.37
CA GLY A 25 32.13 28.41 17.87
C GLY A 25 30.70 28.32 17.29
N MET A 26 30.09 29.46 16.93
CA MET A 26 28.73 29.48 16.37
C MET A 26 28.63 28.75 15.01
N ALA A 27 29.71 28.71 14.23
CA ALA A 27 29.74 27.98 12.96
C ALA A 27 29.71 26.45 13.15
N ALA A 28 30.14 25.97 14.32
CA ALA A 28 30.04 24.55 14.72
C ALA A 28 28.62 24.14 15.14
N SER A 29 27.76 25.11 15.46
CA SER A 29 26.41 24.83 15.91
C SER A 29 25.56 24.34 14.75
N PRO A 30 24.81 23.23 14.92
CA PRO A 30 24.00 22.69 13.84
C PRO A 30 22.91 23.68 13.45
N THR A 31 22.79 23.95 12.14
CA THR A 31 21.72 24.80 11.63
C THR A 31 20.36 24.16 11.88
N ARG A 32 19.30 24.97 12.02
CA ARG A 32 17.92 24.46 12.13
C ARG A 32 17.59 23.49 10.99
N SER A 33 18.04 23.77 9.77
CA SER A 33 17.90 22.89 8.62
C SER A 33 18.66 21.57 8.79
N GLY A 34 19.88 21.62 9.31
CA GLY A 34 20.68 20.43 9.64
C GLY A 34 20.00 19.53 10.66
N ILE A 35 19.50 20.09 11.77
CA ILE A 35 18.77 19.34 12.81
C ILE A 35 17.53 18.66 12.20
N ARG A 36 16.75 19.37 11.37
CA ARG A 36 15.57 18.81 10.70
C ARG A 36 15.93 17.67 9.74
N THR A 37 17.05 17.78 9.03
CA THR A 37 17.54 16.72 8.13
C THR A 37 17.95 15.47 8.91
N VAL A 38 18.70 15.63 10.00
CA VAL A 38 19.08 14.51 10.89
C VAL A 38 17.83 13.85 11.46
N GLY A 39 16.88 14.63 11.98
CA GLY A 39 15.62 14.12 12.51
C GLY A 39 14.82 13.33 11.47
N ARG A 40 14.73 13.82 10.22
CA ARG A 40 14.05 13.11 9.14
C ARG A 40 14.71 11.76 8.84
N ARG A 41 16.04 11.73 8.72
CA ARG A 41 16.80 10.49 8.47
C ARG A 41 16.60 9.47 9.60
N LEU A 42 16.60 9.93 10.84
CA LEU A 42 16.35 9.06 12.00
C LEU A 42 14.95 8.46 11.93
N LEU A 43 13.92 9.28 11.66
CA LEU A 43 12.54 8.80 11.51
C LEU A 43 12.38 7.81 10.34
N GLU A 44 12.99 8.09 9.20
CA GLU A 44 12.99 7.20 8.03
C GLU A 44 13.64 5.86 8.37
N HIS A 45 14.83 5.89 8.98
CA HIS A 45 15.52 4.68 9.42
C HIS A 45 14.70 3.87 10.43
N THR A 46 14.20 4.50 11.49
CA THR A 46 13.37 3.84 12.51
C THR A 46 12.12 3.22 11.89
N ARG A 47 11.46 3.93 10.98
CA ARG A 47 10.29 3.42 10.26
C ARG A 47 10.65 2.18 9.44
N ASP A 48 11.75 2.24 8.69
CA ASP A 48 12.14 1.17 7.77
C ASP A 48 12.58 -0.08 8.55
N THR A 49 13.36 0.09 9.64
CA THR A 49 13.71 -1.00 10.56
C THR A 49 12.47 -1.64 11.19
N TRP A 50 11.52 -0.82 11.66
CA TRP A 50 10.27 -1.33 12.22
C TRP A 50 9.46 -2.12 11.19
N TRP A 51 9.34 -1.60 9.96
CA TRP A 51 8.60 -2.30 8.90
C TRP A 51 9.28 -3.62 8.51
N GLN A 52 10.60 -3.67 8.44
CA GLN A 52 11.35 -4.91 8.20
C GLN A 52 11.05 -5.99 9.26
N ASP A 53 11.04 -5.62 10.55
CA ASP A 53 10.63 -6.55 11.63
C ASP A 53 9.18 -7.02 11.45
N LYS A 54 8.22 -6.10 11.23
CA LYS A 54 6.80 -6.46 11.16
C LYS A 54 6.41 -7.21 9.90
N SER A 55 6.99 -6.85 8.76
CA SER A 55 6.70 -7.49 7.47
C SER A 55 7.02 -8.99 7.47
N SER A 56 8.00 -9.42 8.27
CA SER A 56 8.34 -10.85 8.43
C SER A 56 7.21 -11.71 9.01
N ARG A 57 6.25 -11.10 9.73
CA ARG A 57 5.14 -11.77 10.41
C ARG A 57 3.83 -11.71 9.65
N LEU A 58 3.82 -11.10 8.46
CA LEU A 58 2.62 -10.98 7.64
C LEU A 58 2.20 -12.36 7.11
N SER A 59 0.89 -12.57 6.96
CA SER A 59 0.38 -13.82 6.40
C SER A 59 0.80 -13.97 4.94
N ALA A 60 1.05 -15.21 4.50
CA ALA A 60 1.39 -15.49 3.11
C ALA A 60 0.34 -14.93 2.13
N TRP A 61 -0.93 -14.93 2.53
CA TRP A 61 -2.00 -14.31 1.76
C TRP A 61 -1.86 -12.80 1.63
N TYR A 62 -1.54 -12.09 2.71
CA TYR A 62 -1.39 -10.64 2.64
C TYR A 62 -0.15 -10.25 1.83
N THR A 63 0.95 -10.98 1.99
CA THR A 63 2.21 -10.74 1.27
C THR A 63 2.08 -10.93 -0.24
N GLN A 64 1.16 -11.79 -0.71
CA GLN A 64 0.93 -12.02 -2.15
C GLN A 64 0.49 -10.75 -2.91
N TRP A 65 -0.11 -9.78 -2.21
CA TRP A 65 -0.58 -8.53 -2.83
C TRP A 65 0.55 -7.51 -3.07
N GLN A 66 1.76 -7.78 -2.58
CA GLN A 66 2.96 -6.96 -2.81
C GLN A 66 2.75 -5.45 -2.55
N LEU A 67 1.97 -5.12 -1.52
CA LEU A 67 1.61 -3.73 -1.23
C LEU A 67 2.84 -2.96 -0.73
N PRO A 68 3.16 -1.80 -1.31
CA PRO A 68 4.24 -0.98 -0.81
C PRO A 68 3.86 -0.39 0.55
N TYR A 69 4.80 -0.40 1.48
CA TYR A 69 4.66 0.35 2.72
C TYR A 69 5.15 1.78 2.50
N ASP A 70 4.23 2.69 2.21
CA ASP A 70 4.51 4.12 2.09
C ASP A 70 3.55 4.93 2.97
N THR A 71 4.11 5.57 4.00
CA THR A 71 3.34 6.43 4.91
C THR A 71 3.18 7.85 4.40
N ARG A 72 3.84 8.22 3.29
CA ARG A 72 3.82 9.59 2.74
C ARG A 72 2.72 9.80 1.72
N ARG A 73 2.22 8.72 1.10
CA ARG A 73 1.19 8.75 0.07
C ARG A 73 -0.08 8.12 0.59
N THR A 74 -1.18 8.84 0.46
CA THR A 74 -2.51 8.29 0.74
C THR A 74 -2.90 7.33 -0.40
N PRO A 75 -3.15 6.03 -0.13
CA PRO A 75 -3.56 5.09 -1.16
C PRO A 75 -4.91 5.50 -1.78
N ALA A 76 -5.04 5.33 -3.10
CA ALA A 76 -6.27 5.67 -3.81
C ALA A 76 -7.51 4.93 -3.25
N ALA A 77 -7.31 3.73 -2.70
CA ALA A 77 -8.39 2.94 -2.09
C ALA A 77 -9.07 3.64 -0.90
N LEU A 78 -8.41 4.57 -0.21
CA LEU A 78 -8.99 5.30 0.91
C LEU A 78 -10.08 6.31 0.50
N TRP A 79 -10.16 6.64 -0.79
CA TRP A 79 -11.22 7.49 -1.34
C TRP A 79 -12.49 6.71 -1.71
N LEU A 80 -12.46 5.37 -1.61
CA LEU A 80 -13.62 4.54 -1.88
C LEU A 80 -14.71 4.73 -0.82
N PRO A 81 -15.99 4.55 -1.18
CA PRO A 81 -17.05 4.46 -0.18
C PRO A 81 -16.73 3.39 0.86
N ARG A 82 -17.02 3.67 2.13
CA ARG A 82 -16.66 2.82 3.28
C ARG A 82 -16.99 1.33 3.07
N ARG A 83 -18.17 1.03 2.53
CA ARG A 83 -18.63 -0.35 2.23
C ARG A 83 -17.77 -1.06 1.18
N ILE A 84 -17.23 -0.34 0.20
CA ILE A 84 -16.38 -0.87 -0.86
C ILE A 84 -14.96 -1.05 -0.34
N LEU A 85 -14.45 -0.05 0.39
CA LEU A 85 -13.15 -0.15 1.07
C LEU A 85 -13.10 -1.36 2.01
N ALA A 86 -14.15 -1.58 2.82
CA ALA A 86 -14.24 -2.74 3.69
C ALA A 86 -14.04 -4.05 2.92
N LYS A 87 -14.64 -4.20 1.73
CA LYS A 87 -14.46 -5.39 0.88
C LYS A 87 -13.04 -5.58 0.41
N VAL A 88 -12.37 -4.50 -0.03
CA VAL A 88 -10.95 -4.56 -0.42
C VAL A 88 -10.08 -5.01 0.75
N LEU A 89 -10.30 -4.47 1.95
CA LEU A 89 -9.56 -4.86 3.15
C LEU A 89 -9.84 -6.32 3.54
N MET A 90 -11.09 -6.78 3.45
CA MET A 90 -11.44 -8.18 3.71
C MET A 90 -10.72 -9.12 2.74
N ILE A 91 -10.75 -8.85 1.44
CA ILE A 91 -10.06 -9.67 0.43
C ILE A 91 -8.55 -9.70 0.68
N ARG A 92 -7.94 -8.53 0.95
CA ARG A 92 -6.49 -8.43 1.17
C ARG A 92 -6.03 -9.16 2.42
N SER A 93 -6.81 -9.09 3.49
CA SER A 93 -6.43 -9.65 4.79
C SER A 93 -6.95 -11.07 5.02
N THR A 94 -7.86 -11.55 4.16
CA THR A 94 -8.77 -12.70 4.38
C THR A 94 -9.63 -12.63 5.63
N HIS A 95 -9.58 -11.55 6.41
CA HIS A 95 -10.39 -11.37 7.59
C HIS A 95 -11.73 -10.75 7.22
N GLY A 96 -12.82 -11.29 7.76
CA GLY A 96 -14.17 -10.81 7.49
C GLY A 96 -15.17 -11.94 7.34
N ASP A 97 -16.21 -11.70 6.56
CA ASP A 97 -17.30 -12.65 6.35
C ASP A 97 -16.92 -13.74 5.33
N PHE A 98 -15.95 -14.57 5.69
CA PHE A 98 -15.53 -15.74 4.93
C PHE A 98 -15.70 -17.01 5.75
N GLU A 99 -16.05 -18.11 5.08
CA GLU A 99 -16.34 -19.40 5.72
C GLU A 99 -15.20 -19.87 6.62
N TRP A 100 -13.95 -19.76 6.15
CA TRP A 100 -12.79 -20.19 6.91
C TRP A 100 -12.64 -19.43 8.24
N TYR A 101 -12.98 -18.14 8.25
CA TYR A 101 -12.86 -17.27 9.41
C TYR A 101 -13.92 -17.64 10.45
N HIS A 102 -15.17 -17.76 10.02
CA HIS A 102 -16.28 -18.20 10.89
C HIS A 102 -16.03 -19.59 11.47
N ARG A 103 -15.52 -20.53 10.66
CA ARG A 103 -15.13 -21.88 11.12
C ARG A 103 -14.02 -21.83 12.17
N LYS A 104 -13.02 -20.97 11.98
CA LYS A 104 -11.90 -20.85 12.93
C LYS A 104 -12.35 -20.33 14.31
N PHE A 105 -13.32 -19.42 14.33
CA PHE A 105 -13.79 -18.75 15.55
C PHE A 105 -15.14 -19.28 16.07
N ASN A 106 -15.67 -20.34 15.46
CA ASN A 106 -16.94 -20.98 15.85
C ASN A 106 -18.13 -20.00 15.91
N HIS A 107 -18.24 -19.13 14.90
CA HIS A 107 -19.40 -18.26 14.73
C HIS A 107 -20.57 -19.00 14.06
N GLU A 108 -21.80 -18.56 14.32
CA GLU A 108 -23.00 -19.09 13.64
C GLU A 108 -22.94 -18.82 12.12
N ASP A 109 -23.37 -19.80 11.32
CA ASP A 109 -23.04 -19.91 9.90
C ASP A 109 -23.81 -18.92 9.00
N THR A 110 -23.37 -17.67 8.94
CA THR A 110 -23.86 -16.63 8.01
C THR A 110 -22.96 -16.45 6.78
N SER A 111 -21.94 -17.30 6.64
CA SER A 111 -20.86 -17.15 5.66
C SER A 111 -21.22 -17.56 4.23
N LYS A 112 -22.48 -17.93 3.99
CA LYS A 112 -22.96 -18.34 2.67
C LYS A 112 -23.34 -17.12 1.83
N CYS A 113 -22.88 -17.11 0.59
CA CYS A 113 -23.34 -16.15 -0.39
C CYS A 113 -24.78 -16.48 -0.82
N LEU A 114 -25.53 -15.49 -1.28
CA LEU A 114 -26.86 -15.66 -1.87
C LEU A 114 -26.87 -16.61 -3.09
N CYS A 115 -25.70 -16.90 -3.68
CA CYS A 115 -25.59 -17.95 -4.70
C CYS A 115 -25.50 -19.38 -4.13
N GLY A 116 -25.59 -19.55 -2.80
CA GLY A 116 -25.55 -20.83 -2.09
C GLY A 116 -24.16 -21.40 -1.82
N ARG A 117 -23.08 -20.74 -2.25
CA ARG A 117 -21.70 -21.19 -2.03
C ARG A 117 -21.08 -20.47 -0.83
N PRO A 118 -20.12 -21.10 -0.12
CA PRO A 118 -19.39 -20.43 0.93
C PRO A 118 -18.57 -19.26 0.39
N LYS A 119 -18.49 -18.19 1.18
CA LYS A 119 -17.69 -17.00 0.84
C LYS A 119 -16.22 -17.33 1.06
N THR A 120 -15.46 -17.30 -0.04
CA THR A 120 -13.99 -17.26 -0.04
C THR A 120 -13.52 -15.88 -0.51
N PRO A 121 -12.27 -15.47 -0.23
CA PRO A 121 -11.73 -14.18 -0.69
C PRO A 121 -11.89 -13.94 -2.19
N GLU A 122 -11.71 -15.00 -2.99
CA GLU A 122 -11.82 -14.96 -4.44
C GLU A 122 -13.26 -15.16 -4.98
N HIS A 123 -14.22 -15.46 -4.09
CA HIS A 123 -15.58 -15.85 -4.47
C HIS A 123 -16.30 -14.82 -5.35
N LEU A 124 -15.96 -13.53 -5.19
CA LEU A 124 -16.51 -12.42 -5.97
C LEU A 124 -16.40 -12.64 -7.49
N VAL A 125 -15.31 -13.24 -7.94
CA VAL A 125 -15.08 -13.53 -9.37
C VAL A 125 -15.78 -14.81 -9.80
N PHE A 126 -15.97 -15.77 -8.89
CA PHE A 126 -16.58 -17.06 -9.20
C PHE A 126 -18.09 -17.11 -8.91
N CYS A 127 -18.65 -16.06 -8.34
CA CYS A 127 -20.04 -16.01 -7.93
C CYS A 127 -20.95 -16.08 -9.16
N LYS A 128 -21.95 -16.98 -9.15
CA LYS A 128 -22.91 -17.11 -10.25
C LYS A 128 -23.65 -15.80 -10.54
N ARG A 129 -23.95 -15.00 -9.51
CA ARG A 129 -24.57 -13.67 -9.66
C ARG A 129 -23.63 -12.64 -10.28
N ALA A 130 -22.32 -12.76 -10.04
CA ALA A 130 -21.34 -11.88 -10.66
C ALA A 130 -21.17 -12.22 -12.14
N THR A 131 -21.03 -13.52 -12.44
CA THR A 131 -20.71 -14.03 -13.77
C THR A 131 -21.86 -13.85 -14.78
N THR A 132 -23.12 -13.74 -14.33
CA THR A 132 -24.23 -13.32 -15.21
C THR A 132 -24.02 -11.93 -15.80
N HIS A 133 -23.29 -11.06 -15.10
CA HIS A 133 -22.93 -9.73 -15.57
C HIS A 133 -21.54 -9.65 -16.20
N PHE A 134 -20.92 -10.78 -16.54
CA PHE A 134 -19.54 -10.84 -17.06
C PHE A 134 -19.25 -9.85 -18.20
N LYS A 135 -20.21 -9.66 -19.12
CA LYS A 135 -20.06 -8.72 -20.23
C LYS A 135 -19.85 -7.25 -19.81
N LYS A 136 -20.26 -6.89 -18.60
CA LYS A 136 -20.19 -5.54 -18.04
C LYS A 136 -19.04 -5.37 -17.04
N TRP A 137 -18.23 -6.39 -16.82
CA TRP A 137 -17.13 -6.31 -15.87
C TRP A 137 -16.09 -5.27 -16.34
N PRO A 138 -15.53 -4.48 -15.43
CA PRO A 138 -14.38 -3.63 -15.74
C PRO A 138 -13.12 -4.46 -15.97
N LEU A 139 -12.20 -3.97 -16.81
CA LEU A 139 -10.95 -4.68 -17.16
C LEU A 139 -11.17 -6.16 -17.53
N ARG A 140 -12.31 -6.45 -18.18
CA ARG A 140 -12.83 -7.81 -18.35
C ARG A 140 -11.82 -8.72 -19.06
N PRO A 141 -11.53 -9.92 -18.53
CA PRO A 141 -10.75 -10.92 -19.25
C PRO A 141 -11.51 -11.47 -20.47
N ILE A 142 -10.82 -12.13 -21.40
CA ILE A 142 -11.46 -12.70 -22.61
C ILE A 142 -12.53 -13.73 -22.23
N VAL A 143 -12.23 -14.55 -21.22
CA VAL A 143 -13.13 -15.56 -20.65
C VAL A 143 -13.24 -15.37 -19.14
N PRO A 144 -14.37 -15.76 -18.52
CA PRO A 144 -14.49 -15.74 -17.07
C PRO A 144 -13.38 -16.58 -16.42
N PRO A 145 -12.74 -16.09 -15.35
CA PRO A 145 -11.75 -16.85 -14.61
C PRO A 145 -12.30 -18.20 -14.17
N ARG A 146 -11.53 -19.26 -14.37
CA ARG A 146 -11.91 -20.64 -14.03
C ARG A 146 -11.07 -21.19 -12.89
N THR A 147 -9.82 -20.74 -12.81
CA THR A 147 -8.89 -21.16 -11.76
C THR A 147 -8.77 -20.10 -10.69
N ARG A 148 -8.48 -20.52 -9.46
CA ARG A 148 -8.25 -19.61 -8.32
C ARG A 148 -7.20 -18.54 -8.65
N GLN A 149 -6.13 -18.94 -9.33
CA GLN A 149 -5.03 -18.05 -9.71
C GLN A 149 -5.47 -16.97 -10.69
N GLU A 150 -6.26 -17.32 -11.72
CA GLU A 150 -6.85 -16.34 -12.63
C GLU A 150 -7.79 -15.37 -11.90
N GLY A 151 -8.61 -15.89 -10.98
CA GLY A 151 -9.51 -15.07 -10.17
C GLY A 151 -8.76 -14.06 -9.30
N LEU A 152 -7.69 -14.50 -8.64
CA LEU A 152 -6.84 -13.63 -7.83
C LEU A 152 -6.06 -12.63 -8.67
N ALA A 153 -5.54 -13.03 -9.84
CA ALA A 153 -4.88 -12.12 -10.76
C ALA A 153 -5.82 -11.01 -11.23
N TYR A 154 -7.06 -11.36 -11.57
CA TYR A 154 -8.08 -10.38 -11.94
C TYR A 154 -8.46 -9.47 -10.76
N LEU A 155 -8.65 -10.02 -9.55
CA LEU A 155 -8.89 -9.21 -8.35
C LEU A 155 -7.74 -8.26 -8.04
N ALA A 156 -6.49 -8.70 -8.23
CA ALA A 156 -5.31 -7.86 -8.01
C ALA A 156 -5.35 -6.65 -8.95
N GLN A 157 -5.67 -6.83 -10.23
CA GLN A 157 -5.83 -5.72 -11.18
C GLN A 157 -6.93 -4.73 -10.77
N LEU A 158 -8.09 -5.25 -10.32
CA LEU A 158 -9.17 -4.39 -9.83
C LEU A 158 -8.79 -3.64 -8.56
N ILE A 159 -8.12 -4.31 -7.62
CA ILE A 159 -7.73 -3.72 -6.33
C ILE A 159 -6.63 -2.68 -6.49
N ASP A 160 -5.76 -2.81 -7.50
CA ASP A 160 -4.76 -1.81 -7.88
C ASP A 160 -5.40 -0.55 -8.50
N GLN A 161 -6.58 -0.70 -9.09
CA GLN A 161 -7.40 0.39 -9.62
C GLN A 161 -8.73 0.51 -8.87
N PRO A 162 -8.75 1.13 -7.66
CA PRO A 162 -9.92 1.15 -6.77
C PRO A 162 -11.25 1.52 -7.42
N GLN A 163 -11.25 2.45 -8.38
CA GLN A 163 -12.44 2.86 -9.12
C GLN A 163 -13.04 1.72 -9.95
N GLU A 164 -12.20 0.87 -10.54
CA GLU A 164 -12.63 -0.32 -11.28
C GLU A 164 -13.19 -1.37 -10.33
N PHE A 165 -12.60 -1.56 -9.15
CA PHE A 165 -13.20 -2.43 -8.13
C PHE A 165 -14.58 -1.93 -7.69
N GLU A 166 -14.75 -0.62 -7.52
CA GLU A 166 -16.06 -0.03 -7.23
C GLU A 166 -17.09 -0.29 -8.35
N THR A 167 -16.70 -0.06 -9.61
CA THR A 167 -17.52 -0.35 -10.79
C THR A 167 -17.91 -1.81 -10.84
N PHE A 168 -16.96 -2.72 -10.58
CA PHE A 168 -17.22 -4.16 -10.54
C PHE A 168 -18.31 -4.48 -9.52
N VAL A 169 -18.17 -3.97 -8.28
CA VAL A 169 -19.12 -4.25 -7.20
C VAL A 169 -20.51 -3.70 -7.53
N LYS A 170 -20.59 -2.50 -8.14
CA LYS A 170 -21.86 -1.90 -8.58
C LYS A 170 -22.54 -2.72 -9.68
N VAL A 171 -21.78 -3.14 -10.70
CA VAL A 171 -22.31 -3.86 -11.86
C VAL A 171 -22.82 -5.25 -11.49
N THR A 172 -22.07 -5.95 -10.65
CA THR A 172 -22.38 -7.35 -10.33
C THR A 172 -23.51 -7.48 -9.33
N ASN A 173 -23.86 -6.38 -8.63
CA ASN A 173 -24.67 -6.38 -7.41
C ASN A 173 -24.34 -7.57 -6.51
N SER A 174 -23.07 -7.99 -6.55
CA SER A 174 -22.59 -9.21 -5.94
C SER A 174 -21.55 -8.78 -4.94
N PHE A 175 -22.03 -8.56 -3.73
CA PHE A 175 -21.38 -8.89 -2.47
C PHE A 175 -22.11 -8.11 -1.38
N TYR A 176 -22.88 -8.83 -0.56
CA TYR A 176 -23.57 -8.32 0.62
C TYR A 176 -24.62 -7.24 0.29
N ASP A 177 -25.74 -7.67 -0.29
CA ASP A 177 -27.01 -6.94 -0.15
C ASP A 177 -27.42 -7.12 1.33
N GLU A 178 -26.94 -6.22 2.20
CA GLU A 178 -27.64 -5.74 3.39
C GLU A 178 -27.89 -4.24 3.19
#